data_AF-V4JWC9-F1
#
_entry.id   AF-V4JWC9-F1
#
_cell.length_a   1.000
_cell.length_b   1.000
_cell.length_c   1.000
_cell.angle_alpha   90.00
_cell.angle_beta   90.00
_cell.angle_gamma   90.00
#
_symmetry.space_group_name_H-M   'P 1'
#
loop_
_entity.id
_entity.type
_entity.pdbx_description
1 polymer ?
#
loop_
_entity_poly.entity_id
_entity_poly.type
_entity_poly.pdbx_seq_one_letter_code
_entity_poly.pdbx_strand_id
1 'polypeptide(L)' 'MMGLNPRELRRALKRMGIEAEELNAVKVSIETSDGKTLEVESPQVMIIRAKGQSTMIYVVGEPRERQGGGESDDKR' A
#
# COMPACT_ATOMS: atom_id res chain seq x y z
N MET A 1 12.90 7.37 13.45
CA MET A 1 11.59 7.86 13.95
C MET A 1 10.76 6.66 14.32
N MET A 2 10.15 6.65 15.52
CA MET A 2 9.28 5.57 15.98
C MET A 2 8.19 5.31 14.92
N GLY A 3 8.20 4.12 14.32
CA GLY A 3 7.05 3.67 13.55
C GLY A 3 5.85 3.63 14.48
N LEU A 4 4.78 4.34 14.12
CA LEU A 4 3.50 4.25 14.81
C LEU A 4 3.10 2.77 14.87
N ASN A 5 2.87 2.25 16.08
CA ASN A 5 2.40 0.89 16.25
C ASN A 5 1.05 0.74 15.52
N PRO A 6 0.94 -0.13 14.50
CA PRO A 6 -0.29 -0.26 13.71
C PRO A 6 -1.53 -0.55 14.56
N ARG A 7 -1.34 -1.25 15.68
CA ARG A 7 -2.41 -1.56 16.65
C ARG A 7 -2.92 -0.31 17.36
N GLU A 8 -2.04 0.62 17.68
CA GLU A 8 -2.41 1.88 18.33
C GLU A 8 -3.14 2.80 17.35
N LEU A 9 -2.65 2.89 16.12
CA LEU A 9 -3.32 3.63 15.05
C LEU A 9 -4.74 3.11 14.81
N ARG A 10 -4.91 1.79 14.66
CA ARG A 10 -6.23 1.17 14.48
C ARG A 10 -7.18 1.46 15.65
N ARG A 11 -6.68 1.41 16.90
CA ARG A 11 -7.46 1.76 18.09
C ARG A 11 -7.90 3.23 18.09
N ALA A 12 -7.02 4.14 17.65
CA ALA A 12 -7.35 5.56 17.54
C ALA A 12 -8.41 5.80 16.46
N LEU A 13 -8.25 5.22 15.26
CA LEU A 13 -9.20 5.32 14.16
C LEU A 13 -10.60 4.79 14.56
N LYS A 14 -10.65 3.65 15.26
CA LYS A 14 -11.91 3.09 15.76
C LYS A 14 -12.65 4.03 16.71
N ARG A 15 -11.95 4.78 17.58
CA ARG A 15 -12.57 5.78 18.47
C ARG A 15 -13.18 6.95 17.72
N MET A 16 -12.66 7.25 16.52
CA MET A 16 -13.17 8.30 15.64
C MET A 16 -14.29 7.78 14.72
N GLY A 17 -14.73 6.52 14.88
CA GLY A 17 -15.72 5.91 14.00
C GLY A 17 -15.21 5.64 12.58
N ILE A 18 -13.89 5.59 12.41
CA ILE A 18 -13.23 5.26 11.14
C ILE A 18 -12.94 3.76 11.14
N GLU A 19 -13.38 3.07 10.09
CA GLU A 19 -13.11 1.64 9.93
C GLU A 19 -11.72 1.45 9.33
N ALA A 20 -10.95 0.55 9.93
CA ALA A 20 -9.62 0.19 9.44
C ALA A 20 -9.43 -1.34 9.51
N GLU A 21 -9.02 -1.91 8.40
CA GLU A 21 -8.86 -3.35 8.18
C GLU A 21 -7.44 -3.66 7.70
N GLU A 22 -6.82 -4.68 8.28
CA GLU A 22 -5.53 -5.21 7.80
C GLU A 22 -5.77 -6.10 6.58
N LEU A 23 -5.01 -5.87 5.51
CA LEU A 23 -5.04 -6.66 4.29
C LEU A 23 -3.77 -7.50 4.20
N ASN A 24 -3.94 -8.81 4.05
CA ASN A 24 -2.83 -9.74 3.78
C ASN A 24 -2.44 -9.68 2.29
N ALA A 25 -1.63 -8.68 1.94
CA ALA A 25 -1.13 -8.51 0.58
C ALA A 25 0.20 -9.26 0.37
N VAL A 26 0.35 -9.89 -0.79
CA VAL A 26 1.62 -10.53 -1.19
C VAL A 26 2.57 -9.51 -1.83
N LYS A 27 2.03 -8.56 -2.60
CA LYS A 27 2.77 -7.50 -3.28
C LYS A 27 1.90 -6.26 -3.45
N VAL A 28 2.51 -5.08 -3.36
CA VAL A 28 1.93 -3.81 -3.83
C VAL A 28 2.80 -3.30 -4.98
N SER A 29 2.15 -2.87 -6.08
CA SER A 29 2.80 -2.25 -7.23
C SER A 29 2.22 -0.85 -7.41
N ILE A 30 3.09 0.15 -7.51
CA ILE A 30 2.70 1.55 -7.74
C ILE A 30 3.35 2.00 -9.03
N GLU A 31 2.54 2.18 -10.07
CA GLU A 31 2.95 2.80 -11.32
C GLU A 31 2.95 4.31 -11.17
N THR A 32 4.05 4.94 -11.55
CA THR A 32 4.21 6.39 -11.51
C THR A 32 4.12 6.97 -12.92
N SER A 33 3.71 8.23 -13.02
CA SER A 33 3.51 8.91 -14.31
C SER A 33 4.78 9.05 -15.16
N ASP A 34 5.95 8.87 -14.56
CA ASP A 34 7.26 8.88 -15.24
C ASP A 34 7.68 7.49 -15.77
N GLY A 35 6.78 6.50 -15.73
CA GLY A 35 7.01 5.17 -16.30
C GLY A 35 7.79 4.21 -15.40
N LYS A 36 8.01 4.57 -14.13
CA LYS A 36 8.62 3.68 -13.14
C LYS A 36 7.55 2.84 -12.43
N THR A 37 8.00 1.74 -11.84
CA THR A 37 7.16 0.93 -10.96
C THR A 37 7.86 0.77 -9.62
N LEU A 38 7.17 1.12 -8.53
CA LEU A 38 7.61 0.80 -7.17
C LEU A 38 6.93 -0.50 -6.74
N GLU A 39 7.71 -1.53 -6.47
CA GLU A 39 7.22 -2.79 -5.94
C GLU A 39 7.56 -2.94 -4.46
N VAL A 40 6.58 -3.32 -3.65
CA VAL A 40 6.75 -3.66 -2.24
C VAL A 40 6.34 -5.12 -2.05
N GLU A 41 7.29 -5.99 -1.73
CA GLU A 41 7.04 -7.41 -1.45
C GLU A 41 6.71 -7.64 0.02
N SER A 42 5.78 -8.58 0.28
CA SER A 42 5.28 -8.90 1.64
C SER A 42 4.95 -7.66 2.49
N PRO A 43 4.19 -6.68 1.96
CA PRO A 43 3.90 -5.45 2.69
C PRO A 43 2.90 -5.67 3.83
N GLN A 44 2.98 -4.83 4.86
CA GLN A 44 1.86 -4.63 5.76
C GLN A 44 0.92 -3.59 5.16
N VAL A 45 -0.33 -3.97 4.89
CA VAL A 45 -1.32 -3.10 4.26
C VAL A 45 -2.52 -2.90 5.18
N MET A 46 -2.99 -1.66 5.28
CA MET A 46 -4.22 -1.31 6.01
C MET A 46 -5.12 -0.46 5.13
N ILE A 47 -6.37 -0.88 4.99
CA ILE A 47 -7.43 -0.14 4.28
C ILE A 47 -8.22 0.66 5.32
N ILE A 48 -8.34 1.96 5.10
CA ILE A 48 -9.03 2.89 5.99
C ILE A 48 -10.23 3.49 5.25
N ARG A 49 -11.42 3.36 5.84
CA ARG A 49 -12.69 3.88 5.32
C ARG A 49 -13.27 4.89 6.30
N ALA A 50 -13.22 6.16 5.92
CA ALA A 50 -13.87 7.24 6.64
C ALA A 50 -15.08 7.75 5.84
N LYS A 51 -16.15 8.15 6.54
CA LYS A 51 -17.36 8.67 5.88
C LYS A 51 -17.05 9.97 5.12
N GLY A 52 -17.50 10.05 3.87
CA GLY A 52 -17.32 11.24 3.03
C GLY A 52 -15.88 11.50 2.59
N GLN A 53 -14.98 10.51 2.73
CA GLN A 53 -13.59 10.57 2.30
C GLN A 53 -13.30 9.41 1.35
N SER A 54 -12.33 9.60 0.46
CA SER A 54 -11.80 8.51 -0.36
C SER A 54 -11.19 7.43 0.51
N THR A 55 -11.21 6.19 0.03
CA THR A 55 -10.56 5.07 0.71
C THR A 55 -9.05 5.34 0.76
N MET A 56 -8.48 5.30 1.96
CA MET A 56 -7.03 5.46 2.15
C MET A 56 -6.40 4.09 2.33
N ILE A 57 -5.27 3.86 1.68
CA ILE A 57 -4.49 2.63 1.79
C ILE A 57 -3.14 3.00 2.41
N TYR A 58 -2.84 2.43 3.58
CA TYR A 58 -1.56 2.59 4.25
C TYR A 58 -0.70 1.36 3.97
N VAL A 59 0.48 1.56 3.38
CA VAL A 59 1.41 0.50 2.99
C VAL A 59 2.72 0.71 3.73
N VAL A 60 3.19 -0.33 4.43
CA VAL A 60 4.50 -0.35 5.09
C VAL A 60 5.32 -1.49 4.51
N GLY A 61 6.50 -1.17 4.02
CA GLY A 61 7.48 -2.10 3.48
C GLY A 61 8.61 -1.34 2.80
N GLU A 62 9.53 -2.09 2.18
CA GLU A 62 10.66 -1.53 1.45
C GLU A 62 10.33 -1.50 -0.07
N PRO A 63 10.09 -0.31 -0.66
CA PRO A 63 9.85 -0.21 -2.09
C PRO A 63 11.15 -0.42 -2.88
N ARG A 64 11.06 -1.23 -3.94
CA ARG A 64 12.11 -1.40 -4.95
C ARG A 64 11.63 -0.82 -6.27
N GLU A 65 12.48 -0.03 -6.91
CA GLU A 65 12.20 0.51 -8.24
C GLU A 65 12.49 -0.56 -9.30
N ARG A 66 11.51 -0.80 -10.17
CA ARG A 66 11.67 -1.52 -11.43
C ARG A 66 11.54 -0.50 -12.55
N GLN A 67 12.55 -0.41 -13.41
CA GLN A 67 12.35 0.21 -14.72
C GLN A 67 11.42 -0.71 -15.50
N GLY A 68 10.34 -0.17 -16.06
CA GLY A 68 9.40 -0.93 -16.88
C GLY A 68 10.16 -1.65 -17.99
N GLY A 69 10.38 -2.95 -17.81
CA GLY A 69 10.70 -3.82 -18.91
C GLY A 69 9.44 -3.88 -19.75
N GLY A 70 9.41 -3.11 -20.83
CA GLY A 70 8.61 -3.48 -21.98
C GLY A 70 9.09 -4.86 -22.40
N GLU A 71 8.47 -5.91 -21.87
CA GLU A 71 8.55 -7.23 -22.46
C GLU A 71 7.84 -7.12 -23.79
N SER A 72 8.66 -6.92 -24.82
CA SER A 72 8.41 -7.34 -26.17
C SER A 72 7.76 -8.73 -26.15
N ASP A 73 6.46 -8.78 -26.42
CA ASP A 73 5.79 -9.96 -26.97
C ASP A 73 6.40 -10.21 -28.37
N ASP A 74 7.62 -10.72 -28.38
CA ASP A 74 8.26 -11.32 -29.55
C ASP A 74 9.03 -12.56 -29.09
N LYS A 75 8.28 -13.66 -28.90
CA LYS A 75 8.71 -15.04 -29.19
C LYS A 75 7.63 -16.06 -28.82
N ARG A 76 6.83 -16.49 -29.79
CA ARG A 76 6.98 -17.77 -30.51
C ARG A 76 5.75 -18.09 -31.36
#